data_AF-G4ZG88-F1
#
_entry.id   AF-G4ZG88-F1
#
_cell.length_a   1.000
_cell.length_b   1.000
_cell.length_c   1.000
_cell.angle_alpha   90.00
_cell.angle_beta   90.00
_cell.angle_gamma   90.00
#
_symmetry.space_group_name_H-M   'P 1'
#
loop_
_entity.id
_entity.type
_entity.pdbx_description
1 polymer ?
#
loop_
_entity_poly.entity_id
_entity_poly.type
_entity_poly.pdbx_seq_one_letter_code
_entity_poly.pdbx_strand_id
1 'polypeptide(L)'
;QDTQLREAVRQHGARRWDFIASAVPNRSEESCSARWEELQSRWSLTRQPWTEHEDELLSAIVDSEGASQWTIVASFLPGRNAKQCRERWHHQLNPAIKREAWSADEDALLVTLQRKLGNAWSRMAAYLPGRTDNAIKNRWHSA
;
A
#
# COMPACT_ATOMS: atom_id res chain seq x y z
N GLN A 1 -22.49 1.33 9.29
CA GLN A 1 -22.57 2.47 8.36
C GLN A 1 -21.32 2.52 7.47
N ASP A 2 -20.11 2.54 8.04
CA ASP A 2 -18.87 2.51 7.23
C ASP A 2 -18.72 1.23 6.37
N THR A 3 -19.18 0.08 6.84
CA THR A 3 -19.16 -1.17 6.05
C THR A 3 -19.95 -1.03 4.74
N GLN A 4 -21.17 -0.49 4.81
CA GLN A 4 -22.02 -0.25 3.63
C GLN A 4 -21.40 0.82 2.72
N LEU A 5 -20.82 1.87 3.30
CA LEU A 5 -20.13 2.90 2.53
C LEU A 5 -18.93 2.31 1.75
N ARG A 6 -18.11 1.46 2.40
CA ARG A 6 -16.97 0.78 1.76
C ARG A 6 -17.44 -0.15 0.65
N GLU A 7 -18.50 -0.91 0.88
CA GLU A 7 -19.09 -1.81 -0.12
C GLU A 7 -19.62 -1.03 -1.33
N ALA A 8 -20.36 0.05 -1.10
CA ALA A 8 -20.87 0.92 -2.16
C ALA A 8 -19.74 1.59 -2.95
N VAL A 9 -18.68 2.06 -2.26
CA VAL A 9 -17.49 2.62 -2.91
C VAL A 9 -16.72 1.56 -3.70
N ARG A 10 -16.67 0.31 -3.22
CA ARG A 10 -16.05 -0.81 -3.94
C ARG A 10 -16.78 -1.10 -5.26
N GLN A 11 -18.10 -0.98 -5.28
CA GLN A 11 -18.92 -1.25 -6.47
C GLN A 11 -18.94 -0.08 -7.47
N HIS A 12 -19.04 1.16 -6.99
CA HIS A 12 -19.28 2.33 -7.84
C HIS A 12 -18.09 3.28 -7.98
N GLY A 13 -17.03 3.07 -7.18
CA GLY A 13 -15.90 3.98 -7.05
C GLY A 13 -16.23 5.26 -6.28
N ALA A 14 -15.23 5.86 -5.63
CA ALA A 14 -15.37 7.07 -4.81
C ALA A 14 -15.55 8.37 -5.64
N ARG A 15 -16.46 8.35 -6.61
CA ARG A 15 -16.79 9.47 -7.52
C ARG A 15 -18.28 9.57 -7.84
N ARG A 16 -19.05 8.49 -7.63
CA ARG A 16 -20.48 8.38 -7.97
C ARG A 16 -21.32 8.39 -6.70
N TRP A 17 -21.34 9.54 -6.01
CA TRP A 17 -22.02 9.69 -4.73
C TRP A 17 -23.55 9.55 -4.83
N ASP A 18 -24.11 9.86 -6.00
CA ASP A 18 -25.48 9.58 -6.40
C ASP A 18 -25.84 8.10 -6.19
N PHE A 19 -25.02 7.20 -6.71
CA PHE A 19 -25.23 5.75 -6.55
C PHE A 19 -24.89 5.29 -5.13
N ILE A 20 -23.82 5.81 -4.53
CA ILE A 20 -23.38 5.42 -3.19
C ILE A 20 -24.44 5.79 -2.14
N ALA A 21 -25.03 6.98 -2.19
CA ALA A 21 -26.04 7.42 -1.24
C ALA A 21 -27.31 6.56 -1.32
N SER A 22 -27.68 6.11 -2.52
CA SER A 22 -28.81 5.19 -2.71
C SER A 22 -28.61 3.83 -2.01
N ALA A 23 -27.35 3.39 -1.86
CA ALA A 23 -26.98 2.13 -1.24
C ALA A 23 -26.73 2.25 0.27
N VAL A 24 -26.69 3.46 0.83
CA VAL A 24 -26.44 3.73 2.26
C VAL A 24 -27.69 4.32 2.90
N PRO A 25 -28.46 3.55 3.70
CA PRO A 25 -29.69 4.03 4.30
C PRO A 25 -29.50 5.29 5.15
N ASN A 26 -30.42 6.24 5.04
CA ASN A 26 -30.47 7.47 5.82
C ASN A 26 -29.22 8.38 5.68
N ARG A 27 -28.55 8.37 4.52
CA ARG A 27 -27.42 9.27 4.22
C ARG A 27 -27.63 9.99 2.90
N SER A 28 -27.32 11.29 2.88
CA SER A 28 -27.25 12.07 1.64
C SER A 28 -25.90 11.89 0.95
N GLU A 29 -25.79 12.33 -0.30
CA GLU A 29 -24.54 12.34 -1.08
C GLU A 29 -23.42 13.08 -0.34
N GLU A 30 -23.74 14.26 0.21
CA GLU A 30 -22.78 15.08 0.97
C GLU A 30 -22.31 14.35 2.23
N SER A 31 -23.21 13.64 2.91
CA SER A 31 -22.88 12.88 4.11
C SER A 31 -21.96 11.69 3.79
N CYS A 32 -22.21 10.99 2.68
CA CYS A 32 -21.36 9.88 2.23
C CYS A 32 -19.99 10.36 1.79
N SER A 33 -19.93 11.43 0.99
CA SER A 33 -18.67 12.02 0.54
C SER A 33 -17.85 12.54 1.70
N ALA A 34 -18.45 13.29 2.63
CA ALA A 34 -17.75 13.80 3.81
C ALA A 34 -17.22 12.67 4.70
N ARG A 35 -18.01 11.61 4.92
CA ARG A 35 -17.56 10.45 5.70
C ARG A 35 -16.42 9.71 5.00
N TRP A 36 -16.52 9.52 3.68
CA TRP A 36 -15.45 8.89 2.93
C TRP A 36 -14.18 9.75 2.96
N GLU A 37 -14.30 11.06 2.78
CA GLU A 37 -13.19 11.99 2.92
C GLU A 37 -12.58 11.92 4.31
N GLU A 38 -13.36 11.81 5.39
CA GLU A 38 -12.84 11.60 6.75
C GLU A 38 -12.02 10.30 6.86
N LEU A 39 -12.51 9.20 6.27
CA LEU A 39 -11.78 7.92 6.22
C LEU A 39 -10.50 8.01 5.36
N GLN A 40 -10.43 8.93 4.38
CA GLN A 40 -9.25 9.15 3.53
C GLN A 40 -8.32 10.28 4.03
N SER A 41 -8.84 11.21 4.84
CA SER A 41 -8.20 12.48 5.23
C SER A 41 -7.42 12.29 6.53
N ARG A 42 -6.10 12.14 6.45
CA ARG A 42 -5.05 13.19 6.49
C ARG A 42 -4.76 13.88 7.82
N TRP A 43 -5.56 13.72 8.88
CA TRP A 43 -5.14 14.21 10.21
C TRP A 43 -4.14 13.29 10.93
N SER A 44 -3.82 12.16 10.32
CA SER A 44 -2.67 11.33 10.68
C SER A 44 -1.60 11.41 9.59
N LEU A 45 -0.98 12.57 9.46
CA LEU A 45 0.38 12.71 8.94
C LEU A 45 1.39 12.14 9.95
N THR A 46 1.07 11.02 10.59
CA THR A 46 1.99 10.37 11.49
C THR A 46 3.15 9.86 10.65
N ARG A 47 4.26 10.62 10.67
CA ARG A 47 5.63 10.15 10.45
C ARG A 47 6.04 9.05 11.45
N GLN A 48 5.06 8.48 12.16
CA GLN A 48 5.25 7.42 13.11
C GLN A 48 5.63 6.14 12.36
N PRO A 49 6.57 5.37 12.90
CA PRO A 49 6.88 4.05 12.38
C PRO A 49 5.60 3.19 12.36
N TRP A 50 5.56 2.22 11.45
CA TRP A 50 4.52 1.21 11.46
C TRP A 50 4.72 0.32 12.69
N THR A 51 3.63 0.09 13.41
CA THR A 51 3.58 -0.88 14.50
C THR A 51 3.30 -2.28 13.95
N GLU A 52 3.66 -3.30 14.72
CA GLU A 52 3.37 -4.70 14.36
C GLU A 52 1.86 -4.92 14.20
N HIS A 53 1.04 -4.32 15.09
CA HIS A 53 -0.41 -4.39 14.98
C HIS A 53 -0.95 -3.77 13.67
N GLU A 54 -0.40 -2.63 13.24
CA GLU A 54 -0.77 -2.04 11.95
C GLU A 54 -0.35 -2.93 10.77
N ASP A 55 0.79 -3.60 10.87
CA ASP A 55 1.26 -4.53 9.83
C ASP A 55 0.39 -5.78 9.73
N GLU A 56 -0.01 -6.35 10.86
CA GLU A 56 -0.96 -7.47 10.93
C GLU A 56 -2.30 -7.08 10.33
N LEU A 57 -2.83 -5.91 10.73
CA LEU A 57 -4.09 -5.40 10.23
C LEU A 57 -4.03 -5.13 8.72
N LEU A 58 -2.97 -4.47 8.24
CA LEU A 58 -2.76 -4.25 6.81
C LEU A 58 -2.70 -5.57 6.04
N SER A 59 -2.02 -6.59 6.58
CA SER A 59 -1.92 -7.89 5.93
C SER A 59 -3.27 -8.60 5.85
N ALA A 60 -4.05 -8.58 6.93
CA ALA A 60 -5.39 -9.16 6.96
C ALA A 60 -6.35 -8.46 5.99
N ILE A 61 -6.32 -7.11 5.94
CA ILE A 61 -7.16 -6.35 5.00
C ILE A 61 -6.77 -6.62 3.55
N VAL A 62 -5.47 -6.73 3.24
CA VAL A 62 -5.02 -7.03 1.88
C VAL A 62 -5.40 -8.45 1.46
N ASP A 63 -5.40 -9.41 2.40
CA ASP A 63 -5.88 -10.77 2.13
C ASP A 63 -7.37 -10.79 1.76
N SER A 64 -8.19 -9.96 2.40
CA SER A 64 -9.64 -9.88 2.11
C SER A 64 -10.02 -8.98 0.92
N GLU A 65 -9.36 -7.83 0.77
CA GLU A 65 -9.70 -6.80 -0.24
C GLU A 65 -8.86 -6.89 -1.51
N GLY A 66 -7.70 -7.54 -1.44
CA GLY A 66 -6.69 -7.58 -2.50
C GLY A 66 -5.78 -6.35 -2.53
N ALA A 67 -4.58 -6.53 -3.09
CA ALA A 67 -3.53 -5.49 -3.17
C ALA A 67 -3.72 -4.51 -4.35
N SER A 68 -4.95 -4.06 -4.61
CA SER A 68 -5.28 -3.18 -5.75
C SER A 68 -6.11 -1.95 -5.36
N GLN A 69 -7.03 -2.09 -4.39
CA GLN A 69 -7.95 -1.02 -3.97
C GLN A 69 -7.46 -0.30 -2.71
N TRP A 70 -6.34 0.41 -2.81
CA TRP A 70 -5.65 1.00 -1.65
C TRP A 70 -6.46 2.05 -0.88
N THR A 71 -7.42 2.73 -1.52
CA THR A 71 -8.36 3.64 -0.85
C THR A 71 -9.34 2.89 0.04
N ILE A 72 -9.82 1.72 -0.39
CA ILE A 72 -10.61 0.81 0.45
C ILE A 72 -9.76 0.30 1.60
N VAL A 73 -8.56 -0.23 1.32
CA VAL A 73 -7.63 -0.74 2.35
C VAL A 73 -7.36 0.32 3.42
N ALA A 74 -7.01 1.54 3.02
CA ALA A 74 -6.73 2.64 3.95
C ALA A 74 -7.95 3.05 4.78
N SER A 75 -9.18 2.90 4.24
CA SER A 75 -10.39 3.23 5.00
C SER A 75 -10.59 2.36 6.24
N PHE A 76 -9.93 1.20 6.34
CA PHE A 76 -9.93 0.31 7.51
C PHE A 76 -8.78 0.60 8.48
N LEU A 77 -7.76 1.35 8.06
CA LEU A 77 -6.55 1.66 8.82
C LEU A 77 -6.56 3.13 9.26
N PRO A 78 -7.20 3.45 10.40
CA PRO A 78 -7.13 4.80 10.93
C PRO A 78 -5.67 5.14 11.17
N GLY A 79 -5.23 6.34 10.78
CA GLY A 79 -3.82 6.68 10.91
C GLY A 79 -3.03 6.61 9.61
N ARG A 80 -3.45 5.80 8.63
CA ARG A 80 -2.69 5.56 7.39
C ARG A 80 -3.51 5.87 6.16
N ASN A 81 -2.86 6.41 5.14
CA ASN A 81 -3.48 6.66 3.84
C ASN A 81 -3.16 5.57 2.81
N ALA A 82 -3.87 5.59 1.69
CA ALA A 82 -3.73 4.62 0.61
C ALA A 82 -2.29 4.49 0.09
N LYS A 83 -1.55 5.61 -0.02
CA LYS A 83 -0.16 5.61 -0.46
C LYS A 83 0.74 4.90 0.55
N GLN A 84 0.61 5.20 1.84
CA GLN A 84 1.38 4.57 2.91
C GLN A 84 1.11 3.06 2.97
N CYS A 85 -0.17 2.65 2.89
CA CYS A 85 -0.55 1.23 2.88
C CYS A 85 0.09 0.49 1.70
N ARG A 86 -0.02 1.08 0.49
CA ARG A 86 0.58 0.53 -0.73
C ARG A 86 2.09 0.38 -0.60
N GLU A 87 2.78 1.43 -0.17
CA GLU A 87 4.24 1.42 -0.01
C GLU A 87 4.68 0.40 1.05
N ARG A 88 3.99 0.35 2.19
CA ARG A 88 4.29 -0.62 3.26
C ARG A 88 4.13 -2.05 2.77
N TRP A 89 3.03 -2.34 2.07
CA TRP A 89 2.77 -3.67 1.52
C TRP A 89 3.83 -4.07 0.51
N HIS A 90 4.03 -3.29 -0.54
CA HIS A 90 4.91 -3.67 -1.66
C HIS A 90 6.40 -3.65 -1.31
N HIS A 91 6.82 -2.91 -0.27
CA HIS A 91 8.23 -2.85 0.10
C HIS A 91 8.60 -3.74 1.28
N GLN A 92 7.64 -4.13 2.13
CA GLN A 92 7.96 -4.83 3.39
C GLN A 92 7.05 -6.00 3.73
N LEU A 93 5.73 -5.90 3.54
CA LEU A 93 4.81 -6.93 4.05
C LEU A 93 4.48 -8.04 3.06
N ASN A 94 4.51 -7.76 1.75
CA ASN A 94 4.19 -8.74 0.73
C ASN A 94 5.03 -10.03 0.93
N PRO A 95 4.40 -11.20 1.08
CA PRO A 95 5.10 -12.48 1.28
C PRO A 95 6.12 -12.83 0.20
N ALA A 96 5.98 -12.28 -1.01
CA ALA A 96 6.95 -12.47 -2.09
C ALA A 96 8.31 -11.79 -1.84
N ILE A 97 8.43 -10.96 -0.80
CA ILE A 97 9.65 -10.22 -0.46
C ILE A 97 10.56 -11.08 0.41
N LYS A 98 11.82 -11.24 -0.02
CA LYS A 98 12.86 -11.90 0.76
C LYS A 98 13.35 -11.00 1.89
N ARG A 99 13.20 -11.48 3.12
CA ARG A 99 13.68 -10.84 4.36
C ARG A 99 15.08 -11.30 4.78
N GLU A 100 15.64 -12.28 4.08
CA GLU A 100 16.99 -12.80 4.34
C GLU A 100 18.09 -11.78 4.03
N ALA A 101 19.27 -11.98 4.61
CA ALA A 101 20.45 -11.20 4.30
C ALA A 101 20.81 -11.26 2.81
N TRP A 102 21.47 -10.22 2.30
CA TRP A 102 21.98 -10.23 0.92
C TRP A 102 23.09 -11.26 0.79
N SER A 103 22.98 -12.12 -0.21
CA SER A 103 24.02 -13.07 -0.56
C SER A 103 25.12 -12.40 -1.39
N ALA A 104 26.32 -12.98 -1.38
CA ALA A 104 27.45 -12.51 -2.19
C ALA A 104 27.12 -12.51 -3.70
N ASP A 105 26.31 -13.48 -4.16
CA ASP A 105 25.85 -13.56 -5.54
C ASP A 105 24.88 -12.42 -5.89
N GLU A 106 23.95 -12.11 -4.99
CA GLU A 106 23.04 -10.97 -5.17
C GLU A 106 23.81 -9.64 -5.21
N ASP A 107 24.83 -9.46 -4.37
CA ASP A 107 25.69 -8.27 -4.38
C ASP A 107 26.52 -8.16 -5.66
N ALA A 108 27.14 -9.26 -6.10
CA ALA A 108 27.90 -9.29 -7.35
C ALA A 108 27.01 -8.98 -8.56
N LEU A 109 25.78 -9.51 -8.57
CA LEU A 109 24.78 -9.22 -9.58
C LEU A 109 24.32 -7.76 -9.51
N LEU A 110 24.07 -7.22 -8.31
CA LEU A 110 23.70 -5.82 -8.08
C LEU A 110 24.72 -4.86 -8.70
N VAL A 111 26.00 -5.08 -8.43
CA VAL A 111 27.10 -4.28 -9.00
C VAL A 111 27.13 -4.38 -10.52
N THR A 112 26.97 -5.59 -11.06
CA THR A 112 26.94 -5.81 -12.51
C THR A 112 25.78 -5.08 -13.18
N LEU A 113 24.60 -5.16 -12.59
CA LEU A 113 23.39 -4.50 -13.09
C LEU A 113 23.51 -2.98 -13.00
N GLN A 114 24.06 -2.45 -11.91
CA GLN A 114 24.23 -1.00 -11.73
C GLN A 114 25.19 -0.43 -12.78
N ARG A 115 26.30 -1.11 -13.10
CA ARG A 115 27.20 -0.67 -14.18
C ARG A 115 26.54 -0.67 -15.55
N LYS A 116 25.62 -1.60 -15.80
CA LYS A 116 24.93 -1.75 -17.11
C LYS A 116 23.73 -0.83 -17.27
N LEU A 117 22.96 -0.62 -16.21
CA LEU A 117 21.64 0.04 -16.26
C LEU A 117 21.60 1.36 -15.49
N GLY A 118 22.65 1.70 -14.74
CA GLY A 118 22.65 2.83 -13.80
C GLY A 118 21.68 2.60 -12.65
N ASN A 119 21.07 3.68 -12.15
CA ASN A 119 20.13 3.67 -11.03
C ASN A 119 18.71 3.25 -11.44
N ALA A 120 18.57 2.33 -12.40
CA ALA A 120 17.30 1.81 -12.88
C ALA A 120 16.75 0.71 -11.95
N TRP A 121 16.56 1.03 -10.66
CA TRP A 121 16.23 0.06 -9.60
C TRP A 121 15.03 -0.83 -9.92
N SER A 122 13.95 -0.24 -10.45
CA SER A 122 12.74 -1.00 -10.81
C SER A 122 13.00 -2.01 -11.93
N ARG A 123 13.93 -1.72 -12.86
CA ARG A 123 14.35 -2.67 -13.90
C ARG A 123 15.26 -3.75 -13.32
N MET A 124 16.11 -3.40 -12.35
CA MET A 124 17.00 -4.34 -11.67
C MET A 124 16.24 -5.36 -10.83
N ALA A 125 15.10 -4.97 -10.23
CA ALA A 125 14.23 -5.86 -9.46
C ALA A 125 13.73 -7.08 -10.26
N ALA A 126 13.61 -6.96 -11.58
CA ALA A 126 13.26 -8.09 -12.45
C ALA A 126 14.35 -9.20 -12.48
N TYR A 127 15.59 -8.87 -12.12
CA TYR A 127 16.72 -9.81 -12.11
C TYR A 127 17.08 -10.31 -10.71
N LEU A 128 16.50 -9.73 -9.65
CA LEU A 128 16.74 -10.08 -8.25
C LEU A 128 15.43 -10.56 -7.61
N PRO A 129 15.02 -11.82 -7.81
CA PRO A 129 13.72 -12.31 -7.38
C PRO A 129 13.57 -12.20 -5.86
N GLY A 130 12.49 -11.53 -5.44
CA GLY A 130 12.18 -11.26 -4.05
C GLY A 130 12.89 -10.03 -3.45
N ARG A 131 13.75 -9.33 -4.21
CA ARG A 131 14.28 -8.02 -3.83
C ARG A 131 13.49 -6.92 -4.54
N THR A 132 12.91 -6.02 -3.75
CA THR A 132 12.18 -4.87 -4.30
C THR A 132 13.17 -3.82 -4.81
N ASP A 133 12.72 -2.95 -5.69
CA ASP A 133 13.49 -1.79 -6.16
C ASP A 133 13.96 -0.91 -5.01
N ASN A 134 13.13 -0.76 -3.97
CA ASN A 134 13.49 -0.08 -2.74
C ASN A 134 14.59 -0.82 -1.96
N ALA A 135 14.53 -2.15 -1.86
CA ALA A 135 15.57 -2.95 -1.21
C ALA A 135 16.91 -2.85 -1.95
N ILE A 136 16.89 -2.90 -3.29
CA ILE A 136 18.05 -2.75 -4.17
C ILE A 136 18.71 -1.39 -3.97
N LYS A 137 17.92 -0.31 -4.08
CA LYS A 137 18.38 1.06 -3.85
C LYS A 137 18.99 1.22 -2.45
N ASN A 138 18.33 0.68 -1.43
CA ASN A 138 18.82 0.76 -0.06
C ASN A 138 20.15 0.00 0.10
N ARG A 139 20.24 -1.23 -0.41
CA ARG A 139 21.47 -2.03 -0.39
C ARG A 139 22.62 -1.28 -1.04
N TRP A 140 22.39 -0.67 -2.20
CA TRP A 140 23.41 0.09 -2.92
C TRP A 140 23.93 1.29 -2.12
N HIS A 141 23.05 2.01 -1.41
CA HIS A 141 23.46 3.18 -0.63
C HIS A 141 23.98 2.85 0.78
N SER A 142 23.76 1.63 1.26
CA SER A 142 24.20 1.16 2.58
C SER A 142 25.45 0.26 2.53
N ALA A 143 25.85 -0.18 1.34
CA ALA A 143 27.06 -0.98 1.11
C ALA A 143 28.27 -0.08 0.90
#